data_AF-A0A151S5V7-F1
#
_entry.id   AF-A0A151S5V7-F1
#
_cell.length_a   1.000
_cell.length_b   1.000
_cell.length_c   1.000
_cell.angle_alpha   90.00
_cell.angle_beta   90.00
_cell.angle_gamma   90.00
#
_symmetry.space_group_name_H-M   'P 1'
#
loop_
_entity.id
_entity.type
_entity.pdbx_description
1 polymer ?
#
loop_
_entity_poly.entity_id
_entity_poly.type
_entity_poly.pdbx_seq_one_letter_code
_entity_poly.pdbx_strand_id
1 'polypeptide(L)'
;MKDRRKRNGVVSWSTFFCCTLLVVLSCILITTLAFSPFTPPTPQWDPPRTPSHAAIAIRETVMLPDQALVFLSYPPSFPFHTQRDLLCLHFNADSLRTLSQPPIQVHLARLRDQIVRCALPPRGNTLSLVIKSKRVVQLQPQASSVYKWTPLVYEAFFDRDNTTIVFVKGLNLRPERLIEPSKFKCLFGWDFTNPKFVLKSNAISAAQEIIRCKTPKSILTDQAQAQAQAHAQSIKVTIQVDEREILPSIGRPGLRQLRNPPRRKAHELCICTMLRNQARFIKEWIMYHTRIGVQRWFIYDNDSNDDIENVISSLKSIGYNISQHLWPWVKTQEAGFAHCALRARASCEWVGFIDVDEYFNVKIKGGLQSVIWHHARHGRNVGEIRTRCYSFGPSGLRQVPREGVMVGYTCRLRASERHKSIVRPEALNQSLINVVHHFHLREPFVSVDVEKGVMVINHYKYQVWKVFKKKFQRRVATYVADWREKQNAESKDRVPGLGTKAVEPVGWANRFCQVRDMGLRNMVMREFLDRRTSFLPWQPEFEHQFRRKRRRKVRKPI
;
A
#
# COMPACT_ATOMS: atom_id res chain seq x y z
N MET A 1 -49.54 67.94 -60.71
CA MET A 1 -48.43 66.96 -60.60
C MET A 1 -48.81 65.97 -59.50
N LYS A 2 -49.31 64.75 -59.81
CA LYS A 2 -48.57 63.46 -59.92
C LYS A 2 -47.58 63.24 -58.74
N ASP A 3 -47.59 62.15 -57.96
CA ASP A 3 -47.82 60.76 -58.34
C ASP A 3 -48.19 59.78 -57.18
N ARG A 4 -48.55 58.56 -57.58
CA ARG A 4 -49.23 57.44 -56.88
C ARG A 4 -48.34 56.43 -56.09
N ARG A 5 -49.02 55.76 -55.13
CA ARG A 5 -49.12 54.30 -54.82
C ARG A 5 -48.09 53.52 -53.96
N LYS A 6 -48.73 52.76 -53.04
CA LYS A 6 -48.61 51.31 -52.68
C LYS A 6 -47.74 50.88 -51.48
N ARG A 7 -48.45 50.40 -50.44
CA ARG A 7 -48.03 49.36 -49.46
C ARG A 7 -47.85 48.01 -50.17
N ASN A 8 -46.91 47.20 -49.69
CA ASN A 8 -47.02 45.74 -49.56
C ASN A 8 -45.89 45.20 -48.65
N GLY A 9 -46.26 44.51 -47.58
CA GLY A 9 -45.35 43.76 -46.72
C GLY A 9 -45.10 42.37 -47.30
N VAL A 10 -43.82 41.99 -47.39
CA VAL A 10 -43.39 40.66 -47.82
C VAL A 10 -42.64 40.03 -46.65
N VAL A 11 -43.19 38.92 -46.14
CA VAL A 11 -42.55 38.04 -45.16
C VAL A 11 -41.43 37.27 -45.85
N SER A 12 -40.24 37.26 -45.24
CA SER A 12 -39.06 36.56 -45.74
C SER A 12 -39.33 35.06 -45.93
N TRP A 13 -38.90 34.51 -47.07
CA TRP A 13 -38.94 33.08 -47.38
C TRP A 13 -38.24 32.20 -46.33
N SER A 14 -37.31 32.75 -45.55
CA SER A 14 -36.61 32.02 -44.48
C SER A 14 -37.51 31.64 -43.31
N THR A 15 -38.52 32.46 -42.98
CA THR A 15 -39.47 32.17 -41.89
C THR A 15 -40.49 31.11 -42.29
N PHE A 16 -40.85 31.03 -43.57
CA PHE A 16 -41.76 30.00 -44.07
C PHE A 16 -41.10 28.61 -44.08
N PHE A 17 -39.81 28.53 -44.42
CA PHE A 17 -39.06 27.27 -44.47
C PHE A 17 -38.75 26.69 -43.07
N CYS A 18 -38.52 27.54 -42.07
CA CYS A 18 -38.31 27.10 -40.70
C CYS A 18 -39.61 26.53 -40.07
N CYS A 19 -40.76 27.14 -40.36
CA CYS A 19 -42.05 26.67 -39.84
C CYS A 19 -42.48 25.34 -40.50
N THR A 20 -42.22 25.12 -41.79
CA THR A 20 -42.55 23.85 -42.45
C THR A 20 -41.66 22.70 -41.98
N LEU A 21 -40.37 22.94 -41.71
CA LEU A 21 -39.45 21.91 -41.19
C LEU A 21 -39.84 21.43 -39.78
N LEU A 22 -40.30 22.35 -38.92
CA LEU A 22 -40.78 22.03 -37.56
C LEU A 22 -42.10 21.24 -37.56
N VAL A 23 -43.00 21.49 -38.53
CA VAL A 23 -44.25 20.73 -38.68
C VAL A 23 -43.98 19.32 -39.24
N VAL A 24 -43.02 19.16 -40.15
CA VAL A 24 -42.65 17.83 -40.69
C VAL A 24 -41.97 16.96 -39.64
N LEU A 25 -41.06 17.52 -38.82
CA LEU A 25 -40.39 16.79 -37.74
C LEU A 25 -41.35 16.35 -36.61
N SER A 26 -42.38 17.15 -36.32
CA SER A 26 -43.40 16.79 -35.33
C SER A 26 -44.37 15.71 -35.83
N CYS A 27 -44.72 15.70 -37.12
CA CYS A 27 -45.54 14.63 -37.71
C CYS A 27 -44.81 13.27 -37.77
N ILE A 28 -43.49 13.24 -37.96
CA ILE A 28 -42.68 12.01 -37.96
C ILE A 28 -42.55 11.41 -36.54
N LEU A 29 -42.47 12.25 -35.51
CA LEU A 29 -42.46 11.82 -34.11
C LEU A 29 -43.82 11.25 -33.65
N ILE A 30 -44.94 11.76 -34.16
CA ILE A 30 -46.28 11.29 -33.78
C ILE A 30 -46.66 9.98 -34.50
N THR A 31 -46.20 9.78 -35.74
CA THR A 31 -46.49 8.55 -36.52
C THR A 31 -45.64 7.35 -36.12
N THR A 32 -44.42 7.56 -35.59
CA THR A 32 -43.56 6.48 -35.09
C THR A 32 -43.95 5.98 -33.69
N LEU A 33 -44.74 6.75 -32.93
CA LEU A 33 -45.25 6.35 -31.61
C LEU A 33 -46.60 5.60 -31.67
N ALA A 34 -47.29 5.55 -32.82
CA ALA A 34 -48.65 5.00 -32.93
C ALA A 34 -48.75 3.57 -33.50
N PHE A 35 -47.69 3.00 -34.09
CA PHE A 35 -47.72 1.64 -34.64
C PHE A 35 -46.40 0.88 -34.38
N SER A 36 -46.19 0.46 -33.14
CA SER A 36 -45.32 -0.67 -32.85
C SER A 36 -46.19 -1.78 -32.27
N PRO A 37 -46.23 -3.00 -32.84
CA PRO A 37 -46.99 -4.10 -32.28
C PRO A 37 -46.34 -4.52 -30.96
N PHE A 38 -46.92 -4.05 -29.85
CA PHE A 38 -46.67 -4.60 -28.53
C PHE A 38 -47.10 -6.06 -28.52
N THR A 39 -46.14 -6.97 -28.67
CA THR A 39 -46.29 -8.32 -28.14
C THR A 39 -45.97 -8.24 -26.65
N PRO A 40 -46.93 -8.47 -25.74
CA PRO A 40 -46.63 -8.54 -24.32
C PRO A 40 -45.66 -9.72 -24.11
N PRO A 41 -44.51 -9.53 -23.45
CA PRO A 41 -43.69 -10.67 -23.06
C PRO A 41 -44.53 -11.52 -22.11
N THR A 42 -44.75 -12.77 -22.48
CA THR A 42 -45.23 -13.79 -21.55
C THR A 42 -44.32 -13.75 -20.32
N PRO A 43 -44.87 -13.69 -19.10
CA PRO A 43 -44.07 -13.76 -17.90
C PRO A 43 -43.50 -15.18 -17.83
N GLN A 44 -42.29 -15.38 -18.34
CA GLN A 44 -41.47 -16.48 -17.88
C GLN A 44 -41.21 -16.20 -16.41
N TRP A 45 -41.94 -16.90 -15.55
CA TRP A 45 -41.57 -17.05 -14.16
C TRP A 45 -40.18 -17.67 -14.13
N ASP A 46 -39.16 -16.81 -14.03
CA ASP A 46 -37.94 -17.22 -13.35
C ASP A 46 -38.39 -17.77 -11.99
N PRO A 47 -38.02 -19.01 -11.63
CA PRO A 47 -38.30 -19.49 -10.29
C PRO A 47 -37.73 -18.45 -9.33
N PRO A 48 -38.47 -18.05 -8.27
CA PRO A 48 -37.97 -17.05 -7.35
C PRO A 48 -36.59 -17.52 -6.91
N ARG A 49 -35.56 -16.75 -7.28
CA ARG A 49 -34.26 -16.87 -6.62
C ARG A 49 -34.58 -16.66 -5.16
N THR A 50 -34.61 -17.75 -4.41
CA THR A 50 -34.70 -17.75 -2.96
C THR A 50 -33.80 -16.61 -2.49
N PRO A 51 -34.31 -15.62 -1.75
CA PRO A 51 -33.48 -14.53 -1.27
C PRO A 51 -32.38 -15.18 -0.45
N SER A 52 -31.16 -15.21 -0.98
CA SER A 52 -30.02 -15.65 -0.18
C SER A 52 -29.99 -14.64 0.96
N HIS A 53 -30.36 -15.07 2.16
CA HIS A 53 -30.30 -14.22 3.34
C HIS A 53 -28.90 -13.59 3.36
N ALA A 54 -28.84 -12.27 3.32
CA ALA A 54 -27.59 -11.53 3.29
C ALA A 54 -26.80 -11.84 4.56
N ALA A 55 -25.89 -12.80 4.46
CA ALA A 55 -25.10 -13.30 5.58
C ALA A 55 -23.65 -12.89 5.41
N ILE A 56 -23.01 -12.58 6.53
CA ILE A 56 -21.56 -12.42 6.58
C ILE A 56 -20.96 -13.81 6.33
N ALA A 57 -19.93 -13.86 5.48
CA ALA A 57 -19.29 -15.11 5.12
C ALA A 57 -17.78 -15.01 5.23
N ILE A 58 -17.16 -16.13 5.60
CA ILE A 58 -15.72 -16.31 5.43
C ILE A 58 -15.48 -16.55 3.94
N ARG A 59 -14.77 -15.62 3.30
CA ARG A 59 -14.44 -15.69 1.88
C ARG A 59 -13.22 -16.60 1.67
N GLU A 60 -12.11 -16.28 2.33
CA GLU A 60 -10.87 -17.04 2.25
C GLU A 60 -10.15 -17.06 3.60
N THR A 61 -9.35 -18.10 3.83
CA THR A 61 -8.40 -18.13 4.94
C THR A 61 -6.99 -18.39 4.39
N VAL A 62 -6.02 -17.57 4.78
CA VAL A 62 -4.60 -17.76 4.41
C VAL A 62 -3.81 -18.12 5.66
N MET A 63 -3.18 -19.30 5.64
CA MET A 63 -2.31 -19.78 6.69
C MET A 63 -0.88 -19.25 6.47
N LEU A 64 -0.50 -18.22 7.22
CA LEU A 64 0.86 -17.69 7.27
C LEU A 64 1.72 -18.53 8.23
N PRO A 65 3.07 -18.40 8.21
CA PRO A 65 3.94 -19.17 9.08
C PRO A 65 3.71 -18.97 10.59
N ASP A 66 3.20 -17.82 11.02
CA ASP A 66 3.02 -17.47 12.45
C ASP A 66 1.58 -17.13 12.85
N GLN A 67 0.65 -17.02 11.91
CA GLN A 67 -0.76 -16.67 12.15
C GLN A 67 -1.64 -17.02 10.96
N ALA A 68 -2.95 -16.87 11.10
CA ALA A 68 -3.91 -17.01 10.02
C ALA A 68 -4.60 -15.68 9.72
N LEU A 69 -4.80 -15.39 8.43
CA LEU A 69 -5.60 -14.26 7.95
C LEU A 69 -6.95 -14.79 7.46
N VAL A 70 -8.04 -14.34 8.08
CA VAL A 70 -9.41 -14.68 7.69
C VAL A 70 -10.03 -13.47 7.01
N PHE A 71 -10.44 -13.63 5.75
CA PHE A 71 -11.08 -12.59 4.95
C PHE A 71 -12.60 -12.74 5.05
N LEU A 72 -13.26 -11.74 5.63
CA LEU A 72 -14.70 -11.67 5.76
C LEU A 72 -15.30 -10.76 4.69
N SER A 73 -16.40 -11.21 4.09
CA SER A 73 -17.23 -10.42 3.18
C SER A 73 -18.49 -9.95 3.90
N TYR A 74 -18.75 -8.63 3.87
CA TYR A 74 -19.93 -8.04 4.49
C TYR A 74 -20.98 -7.64 3.44
N PRO A 75 -22.27 -7.94 3.69
CA PRO A 75 -23.35 -7.40 2.87
C PRO A 75 -23.46 -5.87 3.01
N PRO A 76 -24.09 -5.18 2.03
CA PRO A 76 -24.07 -3.72 1.91
C PRO A 76 -24.48 -2.90 3.14
N SER A 77 -25.44 -3.41 3.92
CA SER A 77 -26.06 -2.74 5.06
C SER A 77 -25.51 -3.17 6.42
N PHE A 78 -24.53 -4.09 6.46
CA PHE A 78 -24.02 -4.60 7.73
C PHE A 78 -22.85 -3.77 8.27
N PRO A 79 -22.87 -3.36 9.55
CA PRO A 79 -21.72 -2.74 10.18
C PRO A 79 -20.58 -3.76 10.35
N PHE A 80 -19.35 -3.26 10.32
CA PHE A 80 -18.19 -4.09 10.61
C PHE A 80 -18.11 -4.46 12.09
N HIS A 81 -17.70 -5.69 12.38
CA HIS A 81 -17.47 -6.15 13.73
C HIS A 81 -16.15 -5.62 14.30
N THR A 82 -16.13 -5.32 15.59
CA THR A 82 -14.91 -4.99 16.32
C THR A 82 -14.20 -6.26 16.80
N GLN A 83 -12.97 -6.12 17.29
CA GLN A 83 -12.23 -7.23 17.91
C GLN A 83 -12.97 -7.86 19.11
N ARG A 84 -13.86 -7.11 19.77
CA ARG A 84 -14.65 -7.63 20.90
C ARG A 84 -15.79 -8.54 20.45
N ASP A 85 -16.30 -8.32 19.25
CA ASP A 85 -17.46 -9.01 18.69
C ASP A 85 -17.10 -10.33 18.02
N LEU A 86 -15.80 -10.64 17.86
CA LEU A 86 -15.32 -11.81 17.11
C LEU A 86 -14.52 -12.76 18.00
N LEU A 87 -14.57 -14.05 17.69
CA LEU A 87 -13.74 -15.11 18.25
C LEU A 87 -13.17 -15.99 17.15
N CYS A 88 -11.87 -16.27 17.24
CA CYS A 88 -11.22 -17.33 16.48
C CYS A 88 -11.52 -18.67 17.17
N LEU A 89 -12.14 -19.60 16.45
CA LEU A 89 -12.42 -20.94 16.92
C LEU A 89 -11.45 -21.94 16.31
N HIS A 90 -10.82 -22.75 17.16
CA HIS A 90 -10.05 -23.91 16.76
C HIS A 90 -10.77 -25.17 17.21
N PHE A 91 -11.20 -26.00 16.28
CA PHE A 91 -11.90 -27.25 16.58
C PHE A 91 -11.26 -28.42 15.83
N ASN A 92 -11.38 -29.61 16.38
CA ASN A 92 -10.93 -30.85 15.76
C ASN A 92 -12.17 -31.69 15.44
N ALA A 93 -12.26 -32.26 14.24
CA ALA A 93 -13.39 -33.11 13.84
C ALA A 93 -13.54 -34.34 14.77
N ASP A 94 -12.43 -34.84 15.31
CA ASP A 94 -12.39 -36.04 16.14
C ASP A 94 -12.62 -35.75 17.65
N SER A 95 -12.80 -34.48 18.04
CA SER A 95 -13.00 -34.11 19.44
C SER A 95 -14.08 -33.04 19.60
N LEU A 96 -14.97 -33.20 20.58
CA LEU A 96 -15.93 -32.16 20.96
C LEU A 96 -15.28 -30.89 21.58
N ARG A 97 -13.95 -30.86 21.74
CA ARG A 97 -13.24 -29.73 22.34
C ARG A 97 -13.02 -28.62 21.32
N THR A 98 -13.70 -27.50 21.55
CA THR A 98 -13.50 -26.26 20.82
C THR A 98 -12.70 -25.27 21.66
N LEU A 99 -11.59 -24.76 21.13
CA LEU A 99 -10.81 -23.69 21.76
C LEU A 99 -11.18 -22.35 21.11
N SER A 100 -11.68 -21.41 21.91
CA SER A 100 -11.96 -20.05 21.45
C SER A 100 -10.90 -19.07 21.93
N GLN A 101 -10.41 -18.21 21.04
CA GLN A 101 -9.46 -17.14 21.37
C GLN A 101 -9.92 -15.81 20.77
N PRO A 102 -9.63 -14.67 21.41
CA PRO A 102 -9.84 -13.38 20.78
C PRO A 102 -8.92 -13.25 19.55
N PRO A 103 -9.36 -12.56 18.48
CA PRO A 103 -8.47 -12.21 17.39
C PRO A 103 -7.26 -11.42 17.88
N ILE A 104 -6.12 -11.59 17.20
CA ILE A 104 -4.91 -10.79 17.43
C ILE A 104 -5.21 -9.32 17.05
N GLN A 105 -5.84 -9.12 15.91
CA GLN A 105 -6.23 -7.80 15.39
C GLN A 105 -7.34 -7.95 14.36
N VAL A 106 -8.09 -6.88 14.15
CA VAL A 106 -9.12 -6.77 13.11
C VAL A 106 -8.84 -5.51 12.30
N HIS A 107 -8.80 -5.63 10.97
CA HIS A 107 -8.53 -4.51 10.07
C HIS A 107 -9.64 -4.36 9.03
N LEU A 108 -10.04 -3.12 8.78
CA LEU A 108 -10.99 -2.78 7.72
C LEU A 108 -10.26 -2.76 6.38
N ALA A 109 -10.59 -3.69 5.49
CA ALA A 109 -10.08 -3.68 4.13
C ALA A 109 -10.99 -2.86 3.20
N ARG A 110 -10.60 -2.71 1.93
CA ARG A 110 -11.41 -1.99 0.94
C ARG A 110 -12.68 -2.77 0.60
N LEU A 111 -13.69 -2.08 0.06
CA LEU A 111 -14.86 -2.69 -0.59
C LEU A 111 -15.65 -3.68 0.29
N ARG A 112 -15.93 -3.32 1.55
CA ARG A 112 -16.72 -4.15 2.50
C ARG A 112 -16.05 -5.45 2.94
N ASP A 113 -14.74 -5.54 2.75
CA ASP A 113 -13.95 -6.63 3.30
C ASP A 113 -13.42 -6.27 4.69
N GLN A 114 -13.31 -7.28 5.55
CA GLN A 114 -12.60 -7.18 6.81
C GLN A 114 -11.59 -8.31 6.93
N ILE A 115 -10.41 -8.01 7.42
CA ILE A 115 -9.35 -8.99 7.66
C ILE A 115 -9.26 -9.21 9.17
N VAL A 116 -9.44 -10.46 9.59
CA VAL A 116 -9.29 -10.88 10.97
C VAL A 116 -8.03 -11.72 11.12
N ARG A 117 -7.19 -11.36 12.08
CA ARG A 117 -5.96 -12.10 12.39
C ARG A 117 -6.21 -13.04 13.55
N CYS A 118 -5.97 -14.32 13.33
CA CYS A 118 -6.10 -15.37 14.34
C CYS A 118 -4.74 -16.00 14.62
N ALA A 119 -4.55 -16.46 15.86
CA ALA A 119 -3.45 -17.36 16.17
C ALA A 119 -3.57 -18.65 15.33
N LEU A 120 -2.45 -19.33 15.10
CA LEU A 120 -2.49 -20.61 14.40
C LEU A 120 -3.28 -21.65 15.21
N PRO A 121 -4.10 -22.48 14.54
CA PRO A 121 -4.75 -23.59 15.21
C PRO A 121 -3.70 -24.60 15.68
N PRO A 122 -3.92 -25.28 16.82
CA PRO A 122 -3.13 -26.45 17.21
C PRO A 122 -3.11 -27.50 16.09
N ARG A 123 -2.09 -28.38 16.07
CA ARG A 123 -2.00 -29.45 15.06
C ARG A 123 -3.26 -30.32 15.09
N GLY A 124 -3.85 -30.55 13.91
CA GLY A 124 -5.10 -31.30 13.75
C GLY A 124 -6.37 -30.46 13.88
N ASN A 125 -6.27 -29.21 14.33
CA ASN A 125 -7.44 -28.33 14.44
C ASN A 125 -7.63 -27.48 13.17
N THR A 126 -8.89 -27.21 12.87
CA THR A 126 -9.34 -26.29 11.82
C THR A 126 -9.69 -24.95 12.43
N LEU A 127 -9.39 -23.85 11.73
CA LEU A 127 -9.74 -22.50 12.11
C LEU A 127 -11.11 -22.11 11.52
N SER A 128 -11.97 -21.54 12.36
CA SER A 128 -13.21 -20.87 11.94
C SER A 128 -13.40 -19.61 12.78
N LEU A 129 -14.50 -18.89 12.54
CA LEU A 129 -14.76 -17.60 13.14
C LEU A 129 -16.20 -17.53 13.62
N VAL A 130 -16.37 -16.99 14.83
CA VAL A 130 -17.65 -16.81 15.48
C VAL A 130 -17.89 -15.34 15.77
N ILE A 131 -19.15 -14.92 15.59
CA ILE A 131 -19.64 -13.63 16.06
C ILE A 131 -20.24 -13.81 17.45
N LYS A 132 -19.75 -13.04 18.44
CA LYS A 132 -20.34 -12.91 19.76
C LYS A 132 -21.61 -12.07 19.66
N SER A 133 -22.76 -12.72 19.52
CA SER A 133 -24.08 -12.08 19.71
C SER A 133 -24.88 -12.85 20.77
N LYS A 134 -26.13 -12.46 21.05
CA LYS A 134 -27.04 -13.22 21.95
C LYS A 134 -27.18 -14.70 21.54
N ARG A 135 -26.83 -15.05 20.30
CA ARG A 135 -26.57 -16.43 19.84
C ARG A 135 -25.18 -16.51 19.20
N VAL A 136 -24.45 -17.58 19.47
CA VAL A 136 -23.17 -17.90 18.82
C VAL A 136 -23.49 -18.31 17.38
N VAL A 137 -23.16 -17.47 16.40
CA VAL A 137 -23.31 -17.80 14.98
C VAL A 137 -21.95 -18.14 14.41
N GLN A 138 -21.77 -19.41 14.08
CA GLN A 138 -20.61 -19.85 13.30
C GLN A 138 -20.80 -19.34 11.86
N LEU A 139 -19.83 -18.60 11.37
CA LEU A 139 -19.89 -18.11 9.99
C LEU A 139 -19.76 -19.32 9.06
N GLN A 140 -20.78 -19.54 8.24
CA GLN A 140 -20.72 -20.61 7.25
C GLN A 140 -19.63 -20.27 6.23
N PRO A 141 -18.75 -21.23 5.91
CA PRO A 141 -17.78 -21.06 4.85
C PRO A 141 -18.54 -21.00 3.51
N GLN A 142 -18.51 -19.85 2.83
CA GLN A 142 -18.87 -19.84 1.41
C GLN A 142 -17.72 -20.53 0.67
N ALA A 143 -17.83 -21.84 0.44
CA ALA A 143 -16.78 -22.62 -0.22
C ALA A 143 -15.36 -22.28 0.29
N SER A 144 -15.17 -22.16 1.63
CA SER A 144 -13.97 -21.50 2.18
C SER A 144 -12.72 -22.29 1.81
N SER A 145 -11.97 -21.73 0.86
CA SER A 145 -10.68 -22.28 0.51
C SER A 145 -9.67 -21.82 1.55
N VAL A 146 -9.10 -22.77 2.27
CA VAL A 146 -7.97 -22.53 3.17
C VAL A 146 -6.69 -22.67 2.34
N TYR A 147 -5.98 -21.57 2.15
CA TYR A 147 -4.75 -21.52 1.36
C TYR A 147 -3.52 -21.52 2.26
N LYS A 148 -2.51 -22.29 1.85
CA LYS A 148 -1.15 -22.14 2.38
C LYS A 148 -0.54 -20.84 1.84
N TRP A 149 0.38 -20.23 2.59
CA TRP A 149 1.08 -19.03 2.15
C TRP A 149 1.91 -19.22 0.87
N THR A 150 2.42 -20.44 0.64
CA THR A 150 3.31 -20.75 -0.49
C THR A 150 2.89 -22.07 -1.16
N PRO A 151 2.69 -22.12 -2.48
CA PRO A 151 2.58 -20.96 -3.40
C PRO A 151 1.23 -20.24 -3.24
N LEU A 152 1.18 -18.93 -3.51
CA LEU A 152 -0.07 -18.15 -3.47
C LEU A 152 0.04 -16.87 -4.30
N VAL A 153 -0.97 -16.61 -5.15
CA VAL A 153 -1.22 -15.28 -5.72
C VAL A 153 -1.99 -14.47 -4.68
N TYR A 154 -1.33 -13.48 -4.07
CA TYR A 154 -1.83 -12.83 -2.86
C TYR A 154 -2.34 -11.40 -3.07
N GLU A 155 -1.96 -10.74 -4.16
CA GLU A 155 -2.40 -9.37 -4.48
C GLU A 155 -2.38 -9.15 -5.99
N ALA A 156 -3.23 -8.26 -6.48
CA ALA A 156 -3.20 -7.84 -7.87
C ALA A 156 -3.61 -6.37 -8.05
N PHE A 157 -3.12 -5.74 -9.11
CA PHE A 157 -3.28 -4.31 -9.34
C PHE A 157 -3.45 -3.99 -10.83
N PHE A 158 -4.52 -3.30 -11.22
CA PHE A 158 -4.64 -2.78 -12.58
C PHE A 158 -3.69 -1.62 -12.82
N ASP A 159 -2.79 -1.78 -13.78
CA ASP A 159 -1.90 -0.74 -14.25
C ASP A 159 -2.58 0.11 -15.37
N ARG A 160 -2.05 1.31 -15.62
CA ARG A 160 -2.61 2.30 -16.55
C ARG A 160 -2.51 1.90 -18.02
N ASP A 161 -1.60 0.99 -18.34
CA ASP A 161 -1.31 0.48 -19.69
C ASP A 161 -2.15 -0.75 -20.07
N ASN A 162 -3.34 -0.90 -19.45
CA ASN A 162 -4.23 -2.05 -19.65
C ASN A 162 -3.57 -3.40 -19.27
N THR A 163 -2.57 -3.37 -18.39
CA THR A 163 -1.98 -4.57 -17.80
C THR A 163 -2.43 -4.76 -16.36
N THR A 164 -2.31 -5.98 -15.86
CA THR A 164 -2.56 -6.33 -14.46
C THR A 164 -1.26 -6.81 -13.86
N ILE A 165 -0.82 -6.18 -12.78
CA ILE A 165 0.33 -6.61 -12.01
C ILE A 165 -0.16 -7.62 -10.98
N VAL A 166 0.45 -8.79 -10.96
CA VAL A 166 0.08 -9.92 -10.11
C VAL A 166 1.25 -10.21 -9.19
N PHE A 167 0.98 -10.24 -7.89
CA PHE A 167 1.99 -10.52 -6.86
C PHE A 167 1.85 -11.97 -6.37
N VAL A 168 2.93 -12.72 -6.46
CA VAL A 168 2.93 -14.18 -6.28
C VAL A 168 4.05 -14.61 -5.36
N LYS A 169 3.71 -15.41 -4.33
CA LYS A 169 4.68 -16.09 -3.48
C LYS A 169 4.92 -17.52 -3.96
N GLY A 170 6.17 -17.98 -3.87
CA GLY A 170 6.50 -19.40 -4.07
C GLY A 170 7.01 -19.79 -5.45
N LEU A 171 7.27 -18.83 -6.34
CA LEU A 171 7.85 -19.12 -7.64
C LEU A 171 9.34 -19.50 -7.58
N ASN A 172 10.03 -19.22 -6.47
CA ASN A 172 11.47 -19.46 -6.28
C ASN A 172 12.37 -18.82 -7.37
N LEU A 173 11.98 -17.63 -7.84
CA LEU A 173 12.72 -16.89 -8.86
C LEU A 173 14.04 -16.33 -8.30
N ARG A 174 15.05 -16.20 -9.17
CA ARG A 174 16.33 -15.57 -8.80
C ARG A 174 16.13 -14.07 -8.54
N PRO A 175 16.75 -13.49 -7.50
CA PRO A 175 16.71 -12.04 -7.26
C PRO A 175 17.27 -11.27 -8.46
N GLU A 176 16.70 -10.08 -8.70
CA GLU A 176 17.20 -9.10 -9.70
C GLU A 176 17.29 -9.61 -11.16
N ARG A 177 16.62 -10.73 -11.50
CA ARG A 177 16.64 -11.31 -12.85
C ARG A 177 15.25 -11.40 -13.45
N LEU A 178 15.19 -11.07 -14.73
CA LEU A 178 14.03 -11.37 -15.58
C LEU A 178 13.97 -12.88 -15.82
N ILE A 179 12.74 -13.36 -16.00
CA ILE A 179 12.46 -14.72 -16.43
C ILE A 179 11.58 -14.66 -17.66
N GLU A 180 11.80 -15.65 -18.52
CA GLU A 180 11.05 -15.87 -19.74
C GLU A 180 9.53 -15.88 -19.46
N PRO A 181 8.79 -14.84 -19.87
CA PRO A 181 7.38 -14.67 -19.50
C PRO A 181 6.47 -15.73 -20.13
N SER A 182 6.90 -16.34 -21.24
CA SER A 182 6.13 -17.37 -21.94
C SER A 182 5.84 -18.63 -21.09
N LYS A 183 6.62 -18.85 -20.02
CA LYS A 183 6.37 -19.89 -19.00
C LYS A 183 5.10 -19.66 -18.17
N PHE A 184 4.54 -18.46 -18.21
CA PHE A 184 3.40 -18.07 -17.39
C PHE A 184 2.19 -17.70 -18.25
N LYS A 185 1.03 -18.29 -17.93
CA LYS A 185 -0.27 -17.84 -18.43
C LYS A 185 -1.07 -17.21 -17.30
N CYS A 186 -1.71 -16.08 -17.59
CA CYS A 186 -2.55 -15.38 -16.64
C CYS A 186 -4.01 -15.78 -16.85
N LEU A 187 -4.68 -16.18 -15.78
CA LEU A 187 -6.07 -16.63 -15.78
C LEU A 187 -6.91 -15.64 -14.97
N PHE A 188 -7.96 -15.09 -15.57
CA PHE A 188 -8.87 -14.15 -14.94
C PHE A 188 -10.26 -14.76 -14.83
N GLY A 189 -10.90 -14.72 -13.66
CA GLY A 189 -12.22 -15.30 -13.48
C GLY A 189 -12.74 -15.17 -12.05
N TRP A 190 -13.98 -15.60 -11.81
CA TRP A 190 -14.54 -15.71 -10.46
C TRP A 190 -14.35 -17.11 -9.86
N ASP A 191 -14.32 -18.13 -10.72
CA ASP A 191 -14.14 -19.54 -10.37
C ASP A 191 -13.15 -20.18 -11.36
N PHE A 192 -12.04 -20.70 -10.84
CA PHE A 192 -11.00 -21.34 -11.64
C PHE A 192 -11.21 -22.84 -11.82
N THR A 193 -12.21 -23.43 -11.16
CA THR A 193 -12.56 -24.85 -11.31
C THR A 193 -13.40 -25.09 -12.57
N ASN A 194 -14.13 -24.07 -13.03
CA ASN A 194 -14.94 -24.12 -14.24
C ASN A 194 -14.32 -23.30 -15.37
N PRO A 195 -13.79 -23.94 -16.43
CA PRO A 195 -13.15 -23.25 -17.56
C PRO A 195 -14.03 -22.21 -18.26
N LYS A 196 -15.36 -22.33 -18.21
CA LYS A 196 -16.28 -21.37 -18.85
C LYS A 196 -16.22 -19.97 -18.23
N PHE A 197 -15.71 -19.87 -17.01
CA PHE A 197 -15.62 -18.62 -16.25
C PHE A 197 -14.20 -18.04 -16.21
N VAL A 198 -13.31 -18.55 -17.06
CA VAL A 198 -11.89 -18.20 -17.07
C VAL A 198 -11.48 -17.59 -18.42
N LEU A 199 -10.91 -16.40 -18.37
CA LEU A 199 -10.26 -15.72 -19.49
C LEU A 199 -8.75 -15.91 -19.38
N LYS A 200 -8.14 -16.47 -20.43
CA LYS A 200 -6.68 -16.66 -20.50
C LYS A 200 -6.01 -15.46 -21.17
N SER A 201 -4.81 -15.13 -20.71
CA SER A 201 -3.99 -14.07 -21.29
C SER A 201 -2.49 -14.34 -21.09
N ASN A 202 -1.65 -13.68 -21.87
CA ASN A 202 -0.20 -13.84 -21.79
C ASN A 202 0.40 -12.98 -20.64
N ALA A 203 1.41 -13.53 -19.98
CA ALA A 203 2.35 -12.72 -19.21
C ALA A 203 3.27 -11.92 -20.15
N ILE A 204 3.53 -10.67 -19.78
CA ILE A 204 4.36 -9.70 -20.50
C ILE A 204 5.76 -9.65 -19.86
N SER A 205 5.82 -9.72 -18.54
CA SER A 205 7.08 -9.80 -17.79
C SER A 205 6.90 -10.61 -16.51
N ALA A 206 7.98 -11.25 -16.06
CA ALA A 206 8.03 -11.98 -14.80
C ALA A 206 9.39 -11.74 -14.13
N ALA A 207 9.39 -11.28 -12.89
CA ALA A 207 10.59 -11.12 -12.09
C ALA A 207 10.27 -11.11 -10.59
N GLN A 208 11.16 -11.67 -9.77
CA GLN A 208 11.01 -11.73 -8.30
C GLN A 208 9.66 -12.35 -7.89
N GLU A 209 8.74 -11.55 -7.36
CA GLU A 209 7.39 -11.97 -6.95
C GLU A 209 6.31 -11.25 -7.78
N ILE A 210 6.67 -10.75 -8.95
CA ILE A 210 5.84 -9.84 -9.77
C ILE A 210 5.71 -10.41 -11.17
N ILE A 211 4.47 -10.62 -11.62
CA ILE A 211 4.13 -10.98 -13.00
C ILE A 211 3.22 -9.88 -13.57
N ARG A 212 3.60 -9.31 -14.72
CA ARG A 212 2.76 -8.37 -15.46
C ARG A 212 1.97 -9.14 -16.51
N CYS A 213 0.65 -9.11 -16.43
CA CYS A 213 -0.28 -9.78 -17.33
C CYS A 213 -0.93 -8.79 -18.28
N LYS A 214 -1.12 -9.17 -19.56
CA LYS A 214 -2.02 -8.41 -20.44
C LYS A 214 -3.46 -8.56 -19.93
N THR A 215 -4.18 -7.47 -19.69
CA THR A 215 -5.56 -7.58 -19.19
C THR A 215 -6.53 -7.81 -20.35
N PRO A 216 -7.40 -8.84 -20.29
CA PRO A 216 -8.47 -9.03 -21.26
C PRO A 216 -9.35 -7.78 -21.41
N LYS A 217 -9.66 -7.37 -22.64
CA LYS A 217 -10.44 -6.15 -22.92
C LYS A 217 -11.84 -6.19 -22.27
N SER A 218 -12.45 -7.37 -22.20
CA SER A 218 -13.77 -7.58 -21.57
C SER A 218 -13.79 -7.22 -20.08
N ILE A 219 -12.65 -7.26 -19.38
CA ILE A 219 -12.52 -6.91 -17.96
C ILE A 219 -12.34 -5.39 -17.78
N LEU A 220 -11.89 -4.70 -18.83
CA LEU A 220 -11.53 -3.28 -18.80
C LEU A 220 -12.70 -2.35 -19.11
N THR A 221 -13.90 -2.88 -19.39
CA THR A 221 -15.10 -2.09 -19.68
C THR A 221 -15.66 -1.47 -18.40
N ASP A 222 -16.19 -0.25 -18.49
CA ASP A 222 -16.74 0.46 -17.33
C ASP A 222 -17.95 -0.29 -16.72
N GLN A 223 -18.73 -0.98 -17.56
CA GLN A 223 -19.79 -1.90 -17.11
C GLN A 223 -19.26 -3.06 -16.28
N ALA A 224 -18.17 -3.73 -16.70
CA ALA A 224 -17.59 -4.83 -15.93
C ALA A 224 -17.02 -4.33 -14.58
N GLN A 225 -16.46 -3.12 -14.55
CA GLN A 225 -15.97 -2.50 -13.32
C GLN A 225 -17.12 -2.12 -12.38
N ALA A 226 -18.22 -1.56 -12.90
CA ALA A 226 -19.41 -1.23 -12.12
C ALA A 226 -20.11 -2.48 -11.57
N GLN A 227 -20.19 -3.56 -12.37
CA GLN A 227 -20.72 -4.85 -11.92
C GLN A 227 -19.84 -5.49 -10.83
N ALA A 228 -18.50 -5.47 -11.00
CA ALA A 228 -17.58 -5.95 -9.97
C ALA A 228 -17.71 -5.18 -8.65
N GLN A 229 -18.02 -3.87 -8.70
CA GLN A 229 -18.33 -3.07 -7.52
C GLN A 229 -19.68 -3.43 -6.90
N ALA A 230 -20.72 -3.60 -7.72
CA ALA A 230 -22.09 -3.79 -7.25
C ALA A 230 -22.33 -5.18 -6.64
N HIS A 231 -21.72 -6.22 -7.21
CA HIS A 231 -21.99 -7.61 -6.83
C HIS A 231 -21.06 -8.14 -5.74
N ALA A 232 -20.06 -7.37 -5.28
CA ALA A 232 -18.97 -7.84 -4.41
C ALA A 232 -18.21 -9.10 -4.92
N GLN A 233 -18.51 -9.55 -6.14
CA GLN A 233 -17.80 -10.61 -6.86
C GLN A 233 -16.71 -9.97 -7.70
N SER A 234 -15.61 -9.65 -7.05
CA SER A 234 -14.41 -9.17 -7.73
C SER A 234 -13.80 -10.30 -8.56
N ILE A 235 -13.45 -10.01 -9.81
CA ILE A 235 -12.61 -10.86 -10.63
C ILE A 235 -11.32 -11.19 -9.86
N LYS A 236 -10.95 -12.46 -9.82
CA LYS A 236 -9.63 -12.91 -9.35
C LYS A 236 -8.70 -13.08 -10.54
N VAL A 237 -7.40 -12.97 -10.28
CA VAL A 237 -6.37 -13.34 -11.23
C VAL A 237 -5.49 -14.42 -10.61
N THR A 238 -5.16 -15.46 -11.37
CA THR A 238 -4.17 -16.45 -10.98
C THR A 238 -3.18 -16.70 -12.11
N ILE A 239 -2.11 -17.42 -11.80
CA ILE A 239 -1.03 -17.77 -12.71
C ILE A 239 -1.03 -19.27 -12.91
N GLN A 240 -0.94 -19.68 -14.17
CA GLN A 240 -0.63 -21.03 -14.59
C GLN A 240 0.84 -21.09 -14.99
N VAL A 241 1.59 -22.03 -14.42
CA VAL A 241 3.03 -22.22 -14.64
C VAL A 241 3.25 -23.42 -15.56
N ASP A 242 4.06 -23.24 -16.60
CA ASP A 242 4.46 -24.26 -17.58
C ASP A 242 3.26 -25.07 -18.14
N GLU A 243 2.12 -24.39 -18.32
CA GLU A 243 0.84 -24.95 -18.79
C GLU A 243 0.27 -26.11 -17.96
N ARG A 244 0.77 -26.35 -16.75
CA ARG A 244 0.39 -27.48 -15.90
C ARG A 244 -0.29 -27.05 -14.62
N GLU A 245 0.43 -26.28 -13.80
CA GLU A 245 0.00 -25.98 -12.43
C GLU A 245 -0.70 -24.62 -12.38
N ILE A 246 -1.95 -24.58 -11.91
CA ILE A 246 -2.65 -23.34 -11.58
C ILE A 246 -2.44 -23.04 -10.10
N LEU A 247 -1.83 -21.89 -9.81
CA LEU A 247 -1.57 -21.50 -8.43
C LEU A 247 -2.89 -21.12 -7.70
N PRO A 248 -2.99 -21.35 -6.38
CA PRO A 248 -4.10 -20.80 -5.62
C PRO A 248 -4.03 -19.27 -5.62
N SER A 249 -5.19 -18.61 -5.55
CA SER A 249 -5.27 -17.16 -5.63
C SER A 249 -6.36 -16.55 -4.77
N ILE A 250 -5.97 -15.48 -4.09
CA ILE A 250 -6.85 -14.47 -3.50
C ILE A 250 -6.67 -13.09 -4.16
N GLY A 251 -5.77 -12.99 -5.14
CA GLY A 251 -5.36 -11.77 -5.81
C GLY A 251 -6.49 -11.19 -6.65
N ARG A 252 -6.90 -9.97 -6.33
CA ARG A 252 -8.01 -9.26 -6.97
C ARG A 252 -7.52 -7.92 -7.46
N PRO A 253 -7.44 -7.71 -8.78
CA PRO A 253 -7.13 -6.39 -9.29
C PRO A 253 -8.30 -5.49 -8.92
N GLY A 254 -8.07 -4.58 -7.96
CA GLY A 254 -9.10 -3.69 -7.42
C GLY A 254 -9.64 -2.72 -8.47
N LEU A 255 -10.04 -1.53 -8.08
CA LEU A 255 -10.55 -0.56 -9.06
C LEU A 255 -9.44 0.01 -9.93
N ARG A 256 -9.73 0.11 -11.23
CA ARG A 256 -8.87 0.76 -12.20
C ARG A 256 -8.65 2.23 -11.82
N GLN A 257 -7.41 2.70 -11.89
CA GLN A 257 -7.11 4.13 -11.76
C GLN A 257 -7.59 4.91 -13.00
N LEU A 258 -7.94 6.19 -12.81
CA LEU A 258 -8.36 7.09 -13.89
C LEU A 258 -7.33 7.07 -15.04
N ARG A 259 -7.82 6.90 -16.29
CA ARG A 259 -7.00 6.80 -17.51
C ARG A 259 -6.15 8.05 -17.80
N ASN A 260 -6.61 9.22 -17.35
CA ASN A 260 -5.98 10.51 -17.62
C ASN A 260 -5.46 11.11 -16.31
N PRO A 261 -4.23 10.77 -15.88
CA PRO A 261 -3.63 11.46 -14.75
C PRO A 261 -3.42 12.94 -15.11
N PRO A 262 -3.57 13.87 -14.15
CA PRO A 262 -3.30 15.28 -14.40
C PRO A 262 -1.86 15.47 -14.87
N ARG A 263 -1.64 16.41 -15.80
CA ARG A 263 -0.29 16.73 -16.32
C ARG A 263 0.69 17.07 -15.20
N ARG A 264 0.21 17.72 -14.15
CA ARG A 264 0.98 18.01 -12.93
C ARG A 264 0.55 17.07 -11.81
N LYS A 265 1.52 16.42 -11.18
CA LYS A 265 1.29 15.61 -9.97
C LYS A 265 0.88 16.51 -8.81
N ALA A 266 -0.01 15.99 -7.95
CA ALA A 266 -0.47 16.72 -6.77
C ALA A 266 0.66 17.00 -5.77
N HIS A 267 1.68 16.15 -5.77
CA HIS A 267 2.84 16.24 -4.89
C HIS A 267 4.13 16.10 -5.69
N GLU A 268 5.11 16.93 -5.38
CA GLU A 268 6.46 16.85 -5.93
C GLU A 268 7.24 15.70 -5.30
N LEU A 269 7.21 15.58 -3.96
CA LEU A 269 7.94 14.55 -3.24
C LEU A 269 7.07 13.82 -2.22
N CYS A 270 7.05 12.49 -2.36
CA CYS A 270 6.43 11.57 -1.43
C CYS A 270 7.46 10.61 -0.85
N ILE A 271 7.11 9.91 0.23
CA ILE A 271 7.90 8.78 0.73
C ILE A 271 7.03 7.53 0.80
N CYS A 272 7.58 6.42 0.32
CA CYS A 272 7.10 5.06 0.55
C CYS A 272 7.96 4.41 1.63
N THR A 273 7.32 3.83 2.65
CA THR A 273 8.01 3.05 3.67
C THR A 273 7.20 1.81 4.03
N MET A 274 7.89 0.74 4.44
CA MET A 274 7.27 -0.46 4.99
C MET A 274 7.76 -0.62 6.42
N LEU A 275 6.83 -0.79 7.36
CA LEU A 275 7.15 -0.83 8.77
C LEU A 275 6.44 -1.96 9.49
N ARG A 276 7.02 -2.35 10.61
CA ARG A 276 6.39 -3.16 11.64
C ARG A 276 6.80 -2.62 13.00
N ASN A 277 5.82 -2.31 13.84
CA ASN A 277 6.03 -1.88 15.22
C ASN A 277 6.96 -0.65 15.37
N GLN A 278 6.70 0.40 14.58
CA GLN A 278 7.49 1.64 14.56
C GLN A 278 6.74 2.86 15.11
N ALA A 279 5.64 2.67 15.86
CA ALA A 279 4.78 3.76 16.35
C ALA A 279 5.57 4.84 17.12
N ARG A 280 6.58 4.42 17.89
CA ARG A 280 7.41 5.32 18.69
C ARG A 280 8.28 6.29 17.88
N PHE A 281 8.64 5.94 16.65
CA PHE A 281 9.61 6.69 15.83
C PHE A 281 8.93 7.50 14.74
N ILE A 282 7.74 7.08 14.30
CA ILE A 282 7.11 7.63 13.11
C ILE A 282 6.76 9.12 13.25
N LYS A 283 6.49 9.59 14.47
CA LYS A 283 6.18 11.00 14.73
C LYS A 283 7.37 11.90 14.46
N GLU A 284 8.53 11.60 15.06
CA GLU A 284 9.80 12.31 14.80
C GLU A 284 10.12 12.26 13.30
N TRP A 285 10.03 11.07 12.69
CA TRP A 285 10.35 10.85 11.29
C TRP A 285 9.46 11.65 10.32
N ILE A 286 8.14 11.65 10.50
CA ILE A 286 7.21 12.42 9.65
C ILE A 286 7.41 13.92 9.84
N MET A 287 7.48 14.40 11.08
CA MET A 287 7.64 15.84 11.37
C MET A 287 8.93 16.38 10.76
N TYR A 288 10.04 15.65 10.92
CA TYR A 288 11.32 16.02 10.33
C TYR A 288 11.26 16.06 8.81
N HIS A 289 10.80 14.99 8.17
CA HIS A 289 10.77 14.90 6.72
C HIS A 289 9.82 15.92 6.08
N THR A 290 8.73 16.28 6.78
CA THR A 290 7.85 17.37 6.35
C THR A 290 8.61 18.70 6.26
N ARG A 291 9.40 19.03 7.29
CA ARG A 291 10.15 20.30 7.37
C ARG A 291 11.16 20.48 6.24
N ILE A 292 11.68 19.38 5.69
CA ILE A 292 12.67 19.39 4.62
C ILE A 292 12.05 19.14 3.22
N GLY A 293 10.72 19.08 3.11
CA GLY A 293 10.01 19.16 1.83
C GLY A 293 9.21 17.93 1.40
N VAL A 294 9.04 16.90 2.25
CA VAL A 294 8.16 15.77 1.94
C VAL A 294 6.70 16.16 2.14
N GLN A 295 5.86 15.83 1.17
CA GLN A 295 4.47 16.30 1.12
C GLN A 295 3.44 15.21 1.40
N ARG A 296 3.78 13.93 1.19
CA ARG A 296 2.87 12.80 1.39
C ARG A 296 3.60 11.51 1.74
N TRP A 297 2.98 10.70 2.59
CA TRP A 297 3.51 9.40 3.02
C TRP A 297 2.61 8.25 2.59
N PHE A 298 3.23 7.19 2.10
CA PHE A 298 2.61 5.88 1.89
C PHE A 298 3.24 4.90 2.87
N ILE A 299 2.48 4.55 3.90
CA ILE A 299 2.93 3.65 4.97
C ILE A 299 2.35 2.27 4.70
N TYR A 300 3.25 1.32 4.42
CA TYR A 300 2.91 -0.10 4.30
C TYR A 300 3.09 -0.75 5.67
N ASP A 301 1.97 -1.05 6.32
CA ASP A 301 1.97 -1.66 7.64
C ASP A 301 2.05 -3.19 7.50
N ASN A 302 3.24 -3.72 7.77
CA ASN A 302 3.53 -5.15 7.76
C ASN A 302 3.24 -5.75 9.13
N ASP A 303 1.96 -5.75 9.49
CA ASP A 303 1.45 -6.48 10.65
C ASP A 303 1.99 -5.95 11.99
N SER A 304 1.85 -4.63 12.19
CA SER A 304 2.11 -3.99 13.48
C SER A 304 1.04 -4.30 14.52
N ASN A 305 1.49 -4.43 15.76
CA ASN A 305 0.65 -4.65 16.96
C ASN A 305 1.02 -3.68 18.10
N ASP A 306 1.71 -2.59 17.78
CA ASP A 306 1.90 -1.45 18.68
C ASP A 306 0.87 -0.34 18.38
N ASP A 307 1.07 0.85 18.95
CA ASP A 307 0.12 1.97 18.89
C ASP A 307 0.07 2.70 17.53
N ILE A 308 0.48 2.04 16.44
CA ILE A 308 0.72 2.70 15.15
C ILE A 308 -0.55 3.34 14.56
N GLU A 309 -1.71 2.69 14.72
CA GLU A 309 -2.98 3.19 14.19
C GLU A 309 -3.37 4.51 14.86
N ASN A 310 -3.25 4.59 16.19
CA ASN A 310 -3.55 5.81 16.95
C ASN A 310 -2.55 6.92 16.61
N VAL A 311 -1.26 6.61 16.50
CA VAL A 311 -0.24 7.60 16.14
C VAL A 311 -0.48 8.15 14.73
N ILE A 312 -0.75 7.29 13.74
CA ILE A 312 -1.07 7.72 12.37
C ILE A 312 -2.37 8.54 12.33
N SER A 313 -3.40 8.12 13.05
CA SER A 313 -4.67 8.84 13.15
C SER A 313 -4.46 10.24 13.76
N SER A 314 -3.67 10.34 14.83
CA SER A 314 -3.31 11.60 15.45
C SER A 314 -2.56 12.51 14.47
N LEU A 315 -1.56 11.98 13.73
CA LEU A 315 -0.82 12.75 12.72
C LEU A 315 -1.73 13.24 11.57
N LYS A 316 -2.65 12.40 11.08
CA LYS A 316 -3.65 12.81 10.08
C LYS A 316 -4.54 13.93 10.60
N SER A 317 -5.00 13.84 11.86
CA SER A 317 -5.89 14.84 12.47
C SER A 317 -5.27 16.25 12.58
N ILE A 318 -3.94 16.33 12.58
CA ILE A 318 -3.19 17.61 12.60
C ILE A 318 -2.70 18.04 11.21
N GLY A 319 -3.11 17.35 10.14
CA GLY A 319 -2.91 17.77 8.76
C GLY A 319 -1.83 17.04 7.96
N TYR A 320 -1.17 16.02 8.52
CA TYR A 320 -0.19 15.24 7.75
C TYR A 320 -0.86 14.33 6.73
N ASN A 321 -0.46 14.44 5.46
CA ASN A 321 -1.02 13.67 4.35
C ASN A 321 -0.46 12.24 4.32
N ILE A 322 -1.10 11.34 5.08
CA ILE A 322 -0.64 9.97 5.26
C ILE A 322 -1.64 8.98 4.66
N SER A 323 -1.17 8.07 3.82
CA SER A 323 -1.94 6.92 3.34
C SER A 323 -1.36 5.65 3.95
N GLN A 324 -2.10 5.02 4.87
CA GLN A 324 -1.74 3.71 5.41
C GLN A 324 -2.34 2.61 4.54
N HIS A 325 -1.56 1.57 4.30
CA HIS A 325 -1.96 0.40 3.55
C HIS A 325 -1.51 -0.85 4.31
N LEU A 326 -2.46 -1.71 4.65
CA LEU A 326 -2.12 -3.00 5.25
C LEU A 326 -1.38 -3.85 4.22
N TRP A 327 -0.21 -4.35 4.58
CA TRP A 327 0.57 -5.26 3.76
C TRP A 327 0.98 -6.48 4.60
N PRO A 328 0.04 -7.39 4.93
CA PRO A 328 0.24 -8.43 5.94
C PRO A 328 1.07 -9.62 5.42
N TRP A 329 1.69 -9.47 4.25
CA TRP A 329 2.36 -10.52 3.51
C TRP A 329 3.79 -10.71 4.04
N VAL A 330 4.16 -11.97 4.29
CA VAL A 330 5.43 -12.31 4.95
C VAL A 330 6.56 -12.40 3.93
N LYS A 331 7.67 -11.68 4.18
CA LYS A 331 8.86 -11.64 3.32
C LYS A 331 8.52 -11.21 1.89
N THR A 332 7.95 -10.02 1.73
CA THR A 332 7.50 -9.45 0.44
C THR A 332 7.78 -7.95 0.33
N GLN A 333 8.90 -7.47 0.91
CA GLN A 333 9.24 -6.04 0.96
C GLN A 333 9.35 -5.42 -0.44
N GLU A 334 10.07 -6.09 -1.34
CA GLU A 334 10.29 -5.66 -2.72
C GLU A 334 8.97 -5.56 -3.50
N ALA A 335 8.07 -6.54 -3.31
CA ALA A 335 6.73 -6.51 -3.89
C ALA A 335 5.88 -5.36 -3.32
N GLY A 336 5.95 -5.12 -2.00
CA GLY A 336 5.24 -4.01 -1.38
C GLY A 336 5.75 -2.64 -1.84
N PHE A 337 7.05 -2.48 -2.06
CA PHE A 337 7.60 -1.26 -2.63
C PHE A 337 7.26 -1.07 -4.11
N ALA A 338 7.21 -2.13 -4.91
CA ALA A 338 6.67 -2.06 -6.26
C ALA A 338 5.19 -1.63 -6.26
N HIS A 339 4.37 -2.22 -5.40
CA HIS A 339 2.96 -1.82 -5.22
C HIS A 339 2.85 -0.36 -4.76
N CYS A 340 3.74 0.09 -3.86
CA CYS A 340 3.79 1.49 -3.41
C CYS A 340 4.13 2.44 -4.53
N ALA A 341 5.14 2.12 -5.34
CA ALA A 341 5.55 2.92 -6.49
C ALA A 341 4.38 3.11 -7.46
N LEU A 342 3.66 2.05 -7.81
CA LEU A 342 2.50 2.10 -8.70
C LEU A 342 1.36 3.00 -8.17
N ARG A 343 1.13 2.96 -6.85
CA ARG A 343 0.12 3.82 -6.20
C ARG A 343 0.55 5.28 -6.12
N ALA A 344 1.80 5.52 -5.73
CA ALA A 344 2.35 6.86 -5.59
C ALA A 344 2.46 7.57 -6.94
N ARG A 345 2.73 6.82 -8.01
CA ARG A 345 2.78 7.31 -9.41
C ARG A 345 1.56 8.11 -9.84
N ALA A 346 0.38 7.84 -9.28
CA ALA A 346 -0.82 8.61 -9.60
C ALA A 346 -0.76 10.06 -9.10
N SER A 347 -0.03 10.34 -8.02
CA SER A 347 -0.08 11.64 -7.32
C SER A 347 1.27 12.27 -7.02
N CYS A 348 2.38 11.57 -7.23
CA CYS A 348 3.72 11.99 -6.82
C CYS A 348 4.68 12.02 -8.02
N GLU A 349 5.45 13.10 -8.15
CA GLU A 349 6.50 13.21 -9.16
C GLU A 349 7.73 12.38 -8.76
N TRP A 350 8.15 12.51 -7.50
CA TRP A 350 9.25 11.76 -6.90
C TRP A 350 8.80 10.99 -5.67
N VAL A 351 9.44 9.85 -5.45
CA VAL A 351 9.17 8.99 -4.30
C VAL A 351 10.49 8.53 -3.68
N GLY A 352 10.72 8.91 -2.43
CA GLY A 352 11.78 8.35 -1.61
C GLY A 352 11.38 6.98 -1.06
N PHE A 353 12.29 6.01 -1.12
CA PHE A 353 12.12 4.68 -0.53
C PHE A 353 13.10 4.53 0.63
N ILE A 354 12.65 4.83 1.85
CA ILE A 354 13.49 4.82 3.06
C ILE A 354 12.73 4.24 4.26
N ASP A 355 13.46 3.63 5.19
CA ASP A 355 12.91 3.07 6.41
C ASP A 355 12.65 4.16 7.47
N VAL A 356 11.82 3.87 8.48
CA VAL A 356 11.45 4.83 9.54
C VAL A 356 12.65 5.23 10.43
N ASP A 357 13.72 4.43 10.42
CA ASP A 357 14.99 4.76 11.08
C ASP A 357 16.03 5.38 10.15
N GLU A 358 15.64 5.81 8.95
CA GLU A 358 16.49 6.49 7.97
C GLU A 358 16.05 7.94 7.77
N TYR A 359 17.01 8.86 7.84
CA TYR A 359 16.75 10.30 7.79
C TYR A 359 17.60 10.97 6.72
N PHE A 360 16.96 11.67 5.79
CA PHE A 360 17.67 12.53 4.84
C PHE A 360 18.30 13.71 5.58
N ASN A 361 19.62 13.73 5.67
CA ASN A 361 20.41 14.82 6.24
C ASN A 361 20.87 15.75 5.10
N VAL A 362 20.01 16.74 4.81
CA VAL A 362 20.25 17.74 3.76
C VAL A 362 21.10 18.88 4.31
N LYS A 363 22.22 19.16 3.65
CA LYS A 363 23.23 20.14 4.09
C LYS A 363 23.16 21.47 3.34
N ILE A 364 22.36 21.52 2.27
CA ILE A 364 22.12 22.74 1.49
C ILE A 364 20.80 23.42 1.91
N LYS A 365 20.69 24.72 1.61
CA LYS A 365 19.44 25.47 1.78
C LYS A 365 18.37 24.95 0.81
N GLY A 366 17.10 25.13 1.19
CA GLY A 366 15.93 24.75 0.37
C GLY A 366 15.52 23.28 0.44
N GLY A 367 16.20 22.45 1.23
CA GLY A 367 15.77 21.09 1.55
C GLY A 367 15.81 20.14 0.35
N LEU A 368 14.97 19.10 0.40
CA LEU A 368 14.93 18.05 -0.62
C LEU A 368 14.50 18.56 -1.99
N GLN A 369 13.65 19.60 -2.04
CA GLN A 369 13.23 20.22 -3.28
C GLN A 369 14.44 20.80 -4.03
N SER A 370 15.32 21.51 -3.34
CA SER A 370 16.56 22.00 -3.95
C SER A 370 17.47 20.85 -4.38
N VAL A 371 17.60 19.77 -3.60
CA VAL A 371 18.38 18.59 -4.03
C VAL A 371 17.85 18.03 -5.35
N ILE A 372 16.53 17.82 -5.44
CA ILE A 372 15.86 17.31 -6.65
C ILE A 372 16.08 18.25 -7.83
N TRP A 373 15.83 19.55 -7.65
CA TRP A 373 15.98 20.55 -8.70
C TRP A 373 17.39 20.60 -9.29
N HIS A 374 18.43 20.55 -8.44
CA HIS A 374 19.82 20.60 -8.90
C HIS A 374 20.23 19.35 -9.66
N HIS A 375 19.78 18.18 -9.22
CA HIS A 375 20.23 16.89 -9.76
C HIS A 375 19.40 16.42 -10.95
N ALA A 376 18.12 16.80 -11.02
CA ALA A 376 17.18 16.34 -12.02
C ALA A 376 16.74 17.43 -13.00
N ARG A 377 17.71 18.26 -13.44
CA ARG A 377 17.51 19.30 -14.45
C ARG A 377 16.92 18.72 -15.74
N HIS A 378 16.08 19.53 -16.39
CA HIS A 378 15.44 19.18 -17.67
C HIS A 378 16.49 18.74 -18.71
N GLY A 379 16.16 17.73 -19.51
CA GLY A 379 17.02 17.18 -20.56
C GLY A 379 17.95 16.03 -20.14
N ARG A 380 18.14 15.78 -18.85
CA ARG A 380 19.06 14.71 -18.37
C ARG A 380 18.40 13.35 -18.13
N ASN A 381 17.11 13.20 -18.43
CA ASN A 381 16.33 11.97 -18.20
C ASN A 381 16.58 11.31 -16.82
N VAL A 382 16.77 12.11 -15.76
CA VAL A 382 17.08 11.56 -14.43
C VAL A 382 15.83 10.90 -13.85
N GLY A 383 15.92 9.58 -13.66
CA GLY A 383 14.88 8.73 -13.06
C GLY A 383 15.17 8.33 -11.62
N GLU A 384 16.42 8.46 -11.16
CA GLU A 384 16.83 8.09 -9.80
C GLU A 384 17.90 9.04 -9.26
N ILE A 385 17.72 9.51 -8.03
CA ILE A 385 18.70 10.29 -7.27
C ILE A 385 19.15 9.45 -6.09
N ARG A 386 20.44 9.11 -6.04
CA ARG A 386 21.05 8.19 -5.08
C ARG A 386 21.83 8.97 -4.02
N THR A 387 21.72 8.56 -2.76
CA THR A 387 22.45 9.20 -1.66
C THR A 387 23.12 8.17 -0.76
N ARG A 388 24.34 8.48 -0.30
CA ARG A 388 25.11 7.61 0.59
C ARG A 388 24.44 7.51 1.96
N CYS A 389 24.42 6.30 2.51
CA CYS A 389 23.84 5.99 3.81
C CYS A 389 24.92 5.66 4.83
N TYR A 390 24.81 6.13 6.07
CA TYR A 390 25.73 5.79 7.16
C TYR A 390 24.98 5.26 8.38
N SER A 391 25.45 4.14 8.94
CA SER A 391 24.84 3.52 10.11
C SER A 391 25.28 4.17 11.42
N PHE A 392 24.31 4.58 12.22
CA PHE A 392 24.48 5.13 13.56
C PHE A 392 24.34 4.06 14.64
N GLY A 393 25.11 4.22 15.72
CA GLY A 393 25.16 3.38 16.90
C GLY A 393 24.52 3.99 18.14
N PRO A 394 24.51 3.27 19.28
CA PRO A 394 23.79 3.70 20.48
C PRO A 394 24.39 4.94 21.14
N SER A 395 25.61 5.35 20.76
CA SER A 395 26.22 6.61 21.20
C SER A 395 26.42 6.71 22.71
N GLY A 396 26.78 5.59 23.35
CA GLY A 396 26.92 5.48 24.80
C GLY A 396 25.60 5.28 25.56
N LEU A 397 24.45 5.34 24.85
CA LEU A 397 23.14 5.23 25.49
C LEU A 397 22.75 3.77 25.76
N ARG A 398 22.12 3.57 26.92
CA ARG A 398 21.48 2.30 27.32
C ARG A 398 19.96 2.35 27.21
N GLN A 399 19.40 3.55 27.15
CA GLN A 399 17.97 3.80 27.02
C GLN A 399 17.68 4.60 25.75
N VAL A 400 16.45 4.47 25.25
CA VAL A 400 16.01 5.25 24.08
C VAL A 400 16.06 6.73 24.45
N PRO A 401 16.71 7.59 23.64
CA PRO A 401 16.79 9.02 23.92
C PRO A 401 15.40 9.65 23.91
N ARG A 402 15.12 10.48 24.92
CA ARG A 402 13.80 11.14 25.07
C ARG A 402 13.56 12.17 23.99
N GLU A 403 14.62 12.82 23.56
CA GLU A 403 14.67 13.85 22.52
C GLU A 403 14.52 13.29 21.11
N GLY A 404 14.51 11.96 20.95
CA GLY A 404 14.44 11.30 19.65
C GLY A 404 15.80 10.83 19.12
N VAL A 405 15.75 10.03 18.06
CA VAL A 405 16.93 9.36 17.49
C VAL A 405 17.92 10.35 16.88
N MET A 406 17.42 11.44 16.29
CA MET A 406 18.27 12.43 15.63
C MET A 406 19.18 13.17 16.60
N VAL A 407 18.66 13.44 17.79
CA VAL A 407 19.39 14.13 18.85
C VAL A 407 20.22 13.14 19.65
N GLY A 408 19.66 12.00 20.04
CA GLY A 408 20.32 11.08 20.95
C GLY A 408 21.47 10.28 20.34
N TYR A 409 21.37 9.87 19.07
CA TYR A 409 22.40 9.04 18.45
C TYR A 409 23.30 9.87 17.53
N THR A 410 24.53 10.12 17.98
CA THR A 410 25.52 10.97 17.29
C THR A 410 26.83 10.24 16.96
N CYS A 411 26.90 8.93 17.23
CA CYS A 411 28.02 8.08 16.86
C CYS A 411 27.65 7.23 15.65
N ARG A 412 28.55 7.12 14.67
CA ARG A 412 28.35 6.27 13.50
C ARG A 412 29.61 5.53 13.06
N LEU A 413 29.40 4.56 12.18
CA LEU A 413 30.47 3.93 11.42
C LEU A 413 31.04 4.89 10.36
N ARG A 414 32.33 4.71 10.04
CA ARG A 414 33.02 5.51 9.02
C ARG A 414 32.60 5.11 7.61
N ALA A 415 32.48 3.81 7.35
CA ALA A 415 32.06 3.26 6.07
C ALA A 415 30.57 3.54 5.81
N SER A 416 30.24 3.84 4.55
CA SER A 416 28.85 3.94 4.11
C SER A 416 28.27 2.56 3.78
N GLU A 417 26.97 2.41 3.98
CA GLU A 417 26.19 1.29 3.47
C GLU A 417 25.81 1.53 2.00
N ARG A 418 25.02 0.60 1.44
CA ARG A 418 24.36 0.81 0.14
C ARG A 418 23.56 2.12 0.19
N HIS A 419 23.54 2.83 -0.93
CA HIS A 419 22.80 4.07 -1.06
C HIS A 419 21.31 3.86 -0.79
N LYS A 420 20.54 4.94 -0.68
CA LYS A 420 19.07 4.92 -0.83
C LYS A 420 18.70 5.89 -1.94
N SER A 421 17.47 5.80 -2.42
CA SER A 421 17.08 6.57 -3.58
C SER A 421 15.76 7.31 -3.45
N ILE A 422 15.71 8.42 -4.18
CA ILE A 422 14.49 9.11 -4.58
C ILE A 422 14.30 8.81 -6.07
N VAL A 423 13.21 8.12 -6.41
CA VAL A 423 12.95 7.67 -7.78
C VAL A 423 11.75 8.38 -8.36
N ARG A 424 11.78 8.59 -9.66
CA ARG A 424 10.65 9.06 -10.45
C ARG A 424 9.83 7.82 -10.83
N PRO A 425 8.58 7.63 -10.35
CA PRO A 425 7.82 6.43 -10.65
C PRO A 425 7.56 6.21 -12.15
N GLU A 426 7.64 7.29 -12.95
CA GLU A 426 7.50 7.25 -14.41
C GLU A 426 8.75 6.75 -15.14
N ALA A 427 9.87 6.64 -14.44
CA ALA A 427 11.13 6.12 -14.95
C ALA A 427 11.31 4.62 -14.70
N LEU A 428 10.39 3.98 -13.98
CA LEU A 428 10.54 2.58 -13.60
C LEU A 428 10.38 1.63 -14.79
N ASN A 429 11.18 0.55 -14.79
CA ASN A 429 11.06 -0.53 -15.75
C ASN A 429 9.72 -1.28 -15.56
N GLN A 430 9.15 -1.80 -16.66
CA GLN A 430 7.89 -2.54 -16.63
C GLN A 430 7.93 -3.80 -15.75
N SER A 431 9.11 -4.39 -15.56
CA SER A 431 9.32 -5.54 -14.66
C SER A 431 9.24 -5.18 -13.17
N LEU A 432 9.38 -3.90 -12.81
CA LEU A 432 9.38 -3.41 -11.42
C LEU A 432 10.44 -4.05 -10.51
N ILE A 433 11.49 -4.64 -11.11
CA ILE A 433 12.62 -5.19 -10.36
C ILE A 433 13.18 -4.11 -9.45
N ASN A 434 13.34 -4.46 -8.18
CA ASN A 434 13.89 -3.57 -7.19
C ASN A 434 14.73 -4.31 -6.15
N VAL A 435 15.61 -3.56 -5.52
CA VAL A 435 16.46 -4.02 -4.41
C VAL A 435 16.15 -3.16 -3.20
N VAL A 436 14.88 -3.21 -2.81
CA VAL A 436 14.27 -2.49 -1.70
C VAL A 436 14.22 -0.98 -1.93
N HIS A 437 15.36 -0.29 -1.88
CA HIS A 437 15.42 1.18 -1.97
C HIS A 437 15.81 1.70 -3.36
N HIS A 438 15.95 0.81 -4.34
CA HIS A 438 16.37 1.10 -5.71
C HIS A 438 15.54 0.30 -6.70
N PHE A 439 15.27 0.88 -7.86
CA PHE A 439 14.51 0.21 -8.91
C PHE A 439 15.32 0.19 -10.21
N HIS A 440 15.12 -0.86 -11.00
CA HIS A 440 15.56 -0.84 -12.38
C HIS A 440 14.76 0.22 -13.15
N LEU A 441 15.48 1.08 -13.87
CA LEU A 441 14.89 2.12 -14.70
C LEU A 441 14.62 1.59 -16.11
N ARG A 442 13.66 2.19 -16.81
CA ARG A 442 13.48 1.99 -18.25
C ARG A 442 14.36 2.97 -19.02
N GLU A 443 14.78 2.59 -20.20
CA GLU A 443 15.45 3.52 -21.11
C GLU A 443 14.51 4.68 -21.50
N PRO A 444 15.04 5.91 -21.70
CA PRO A 444 16.44 6.34 -21.58
C PRO A 444 16.78 6.93 -20.19
N PHE A 445 16.08 6.53 -19.11
CA PHE A 445 16.29 7.14 -17.79
C PHE A 445 17.58 6.70 -17.13
N VAL A 446 18.23 7.63 -16.41
CA VAL A 446 19.51 7.42 -15.73
C VAL A 446 19.43 7.73 -14.23
N SER A 447 20.41 7.21 -13.48
CA SER A 447 20.62 7.50 -12.07
C SER A 447 21.75 8.52 -11.87
N VAL A 448 21.63 9.38 -10.86
CA VAL A 448 22.69 10.32 -10.45
C VAL A 448 22.99 10.17 -8.96
N ASP A 449 24.27 10.28 -8.58
CA ASP A 449 24.71 10.23 -7.18
C ASP A 449 24.85 11.64 -6.62
N VAL A 450 24.30 11.86 -5.42
CA VAL A 450 24.40 13.13 -4.70
C VAL A 450 25.71 13.20 -3.93
N GLU A 451 26.36 14.38 -3.97
CA GLU A 451 27.59 14.60 -3.23
C GLU A 451 27.37 14.55 -1.71
N LYS A 452 28.33 14.01 -0.97
CA LYS A 452 28.28 13.91 0.50
C LYS A 452 28.13 15.29 1.17
N GLY A 453 28.61 16.35 0.51
CA GLY A 453 28.48 17.74 0.95
C GLY A 453 27.06 18.30 0.81
N VAL A 454 26.21 17.67 -0.02
CA VAL A 454 24.84 18.11 -0.30
C VAL A 454 23.82 17.34 0.52
N MET A 455 23.86 16.01 0.47
CA MET A 455 22.92 15.16 1.20
C MET A 455 23.52 13.79 1.51
N VAL A 456 23.22 13.28 2.69
CA VAL A 456 23.46 11.89 3.09
C VAL A 456 22.24 11.34 3.82
N ILE A 457 22.19 10.03 4.06
CA ILE A 457 21.24 9.42 4.99
C ILE A 457 21.91 9.03 6.29
N ASN A 458 21.29 9.44 7.38
CA ASN A 458 21.56 8.92 8.70
C ASN A 458 20.64 7.72 8.95
N HIS A 459 21.21 6.52 9.02
CA HIS A 459 20.45 5.30 9.30
C HIS A 459 20.71 4.87 10.74
N TYR A 460 19.71 5.03 11.60
CA TYR A 460 19.75 4.66 13.02
C TYR A 460 19.58 3.14 13.21
N LYS A 461 20.44 2.38 12.53
CA LYS A 461 20.43 0.92 12.43
C LYS A 461 20.67 0.25 13.77
N TYR A 462 21.68 0.71 14.53
CA TYR A 462 22.13 0.07 15.77
C TYR A 462 21.72 0.91 16.98
N GLN A 463 20.41 0.99 17.24
CA GLN A 463 19.88 1.68 18.42
C GLN A 463 20.22 0.93 19.71
N VAL A 464 19.80 1.46 20.86
CA VAL A 464 19.90 0.75 22.15
C VAL A 464 19.30 -0.66 22.07
N TRP A 465 19.90 -1.59 22.82
CA TRP A 465 19.64 -3.03 22.67
C TRP A 465 18.16 -3.41 22.74
N LYS A 466 17.40 -2.81 23.66
CA LYS A 466 15.95 -3.05 23.80
C LYS A 466 15.15 -2.80 22.52
N VAL A 467 15.56 -1.82 21.71
CA VAL A 467 14.95 -1.55 20.39
C VAL A 467 15.53 -2.51 19.36
N PHE A 468 16.85 -2.59 19.30
CA PHE A 468 17.55 -3.38 18.29
C PHE A 468 17.11 -4.85 18.29
N LYS A 469 16.98 -5.46 19.48
CA LYS A 469 16.51 -6.84 19.66
C LYS A 469 15.17 -7.11 18.97
N LYS A 470 14.24 -6.16 19.00
CA LYS A 470 12.93 -6.31 18.35
C LYS A 470 13.04 -6.27 16.82
N LYS A 471 13.83 -5.34 16.26
CA LYS A 471 14.11 -5.26 14.81
C LYS A 471 14.84 -6.51 14.32
N PHE A 472 15.75 -7.04 15.14
CA PHE A 472 16.55 -8.22 14.83
C PHE A 472 15.69 -9.50 14.71
N GLN A 473 14.67 -9.64 15.54
CA GLN A 473 13.85 -10.87 15.60
C GLN A 473 12.91 -11.08 14.40
N ARG A 474 12.55 -10.02 13.66
CA ARG A 474 11.58 -10.09 12.56
C ARG A 474 11.97 -9.12 11.43
N ARG A 475 12.69 -9.63 10.43
CA ARG A 475 13.03 -8.89 9.20
C ARG A 475 11.96 -9.09 8.13
N VAL A 476 11.74 -8.06 7.32
CA VAL A 476 10.66 -8.03 6.31
C VAL A 476 11.16 -8.26 4.88
N ALA A 477 12.45 -8.02 4.62
CA ALA A 477 13.07 -8.22 3.31
C ALA A 477 12.96 -9.67 2.81
N THR A 478 12.66 -9.85 1.52
CA THR A 478 12.33 -11.15 0.94
C THR A 478 13.50 -12.13 0.98
N TYR A 479 14.70 -11.63 0.66
CA TYR A 479 15.90 -12.46 0.44
C TYR A 479 16.84 -12.53 1.64
N VAL A 480 16.42 -12.05 2.81
CA VAL A 480 17.23 -12.11 4.02
C VAL A 480 16.94 -13.39 4.81
N ALA A 481 17.99 -14.16 5.08
CA ALA A 481 17.93 -15.40 5.86
C ALA A 481 17.41 -15.16 7.28
N ASP A 482 16.79 -16.19 7.90
CA ASP A 482 16.37 -16.10 9.29
C ASP A 482 17.61 -15.93 10.19
N TRP A 483 17.52 -15.04 11.16
CA TRP A 483 18.62 -14.77 12.09
C TRP A 483 18.99 -15.99 12.94
N ARG A 484 18.06 -16.93 13.13
CA ARG A 484 18.31 -18.19 13.89
C ARG A 484 19.13 -19.19 13.09
N GLU A 485 19.11 -19.10 11.76
CA GLU A 485 19.87 -19.99 10.89
C GLU A 485 21.33 -19.56 10.84
N LYS A 486 22.25 -20.52 10.68
CA LYS A 486 23.69 -20.24 10.49
C LYS A 486 24.03 -19.83 9.05
N GLN A 487 23.08 -19.88 8.13
CA GLN A 487 23.28 -19.48 6.75
C GLN A 487 23.64 -17.98 6.67
N ASN A 488 24.62 -17.66 5.82
CA ASN A 488 25.12 -16.31 5.58
C ASN A 488 25.58 -15.58 6.86
N ALA A 489 26.20 -16.30 7.80
CA ALA A 489 26.71 -15.72 9.05
C ALA A 489 27.69 -14.56 8.85
N GLU A 490 28.42 -14.56 7.73
CA GLU A 490 29.39 -13.52 7.35
C GLU A 490 28.80 -12.39 6.47
N SER A 491 27.51 -12.44 6.14
CA SER A 491 26.87 -11.39 5.33
C SER A 491 26.90 -10.04 6.05
N LYS A 492 27.03 -8.95 5.29
CA LYS A 492 26.85 -7.57 5.78
C LYS A 492 25.45 -7.30 6.34
N ASP A 493 24.49 -8.19 6.06
CA ASP A 493 23.16 -8.18 6.64
C ASP A 493 23.20 -8.64 8.10
N ARG A 494 24.21 -9.38 8.55
CA ARG A 494 24.38 -9.78 9.95
C ARG A 494 25.01 -8.65 10.75
N VAL A 495 24.73 -8.64 12.05
CA VAL A 495 25.32 -7.66 12.96
C VAL A 495 26.69 -8.19 13.37
N PRO A 496 27.77 -7.41 13.20
CA PRO A 496 29.09 -7.84 13.62
C PRO A 496 29.11 -8.23 15.10
N GLY A 497 29.55 -9.46 15.38
CA GLY A 497 29.68 -10.00 16.73
C GLY A 497 28.36 -10.39 17.41
N LEU A 498 27.25 -10.51 16.68
CA LEU A 498 26.00 -11.08 17.17
C LEU A 498 25.76 -12.45 16.50
N GLY A 499 25.75 -13.52 17.29
CA GLY A 499 25.45 -14.87 16.80
C GLY A 499 23.96 -15.09 16.53
N THR A 500 23.50 -16.32 16.71
CA THR A 500 22.10 -16.73 16.49
C THR A 500 21.22 -16.63 17.75
N LYS A 501 21.67 -15.90 18.78
CA LYS A 501 20.94 -15.72 20.06
C LYS A 501 20.66 -14.24 20.33
N ALA A 502 19.46 -13.94 20.82
CA ALA A 502 19.02 -12.58 21.14
C ALA A 502 19.44 -12.14 22.56
N VAL A 503 20.74 -12.22 22.83
CA VAL A 503 21.40 -11.80 24.10
C VAL A 503 22.20 -10.52 23.84
N GLU A 504 22.14 -9.57 24.78
CA GLU A 504 22.85 -8.29 24.65
C GLU A 504 24.36 -8.50 24.63
N PRO A 505 25.07 -8.06 23.57
CA PRO A 505 26.53 -8.15 23.55
C PRO A 505 27.16 -7.22 24.59
N VAL A 506 28.24 -7.69 25.22
CA VAL A 506 29.04 -6.86 26.13
C VAL A 506 29.47 -5.58 25.44
N GLY A 507 29.26 -4.46 26.13
CA GLY A 507 29.61 -3.11 25.66
C GLY A 507 28.74 -2.57 24.53
N TRP A 508 27.55 -3.13 24.26
CA TRP A 508 26.67 -2.70 23.15
C TRP A 508 26.51 -1.18 23.04
N ALA A 509 26.27 -0.50 24.17
CA ALA A 509 26.08 0.96 24.23
C ALA A 509 27.24 1.76 23.57
N ASN A 510 28.47 1.25 23.63
CA ASN A 510 29.66 1.92 23.11
C ASN A 510 30.08 1.43 21.71
N ARG A 511 29.35 0.46 21.12
CA ARG A 511 29.68 -0.06 19.79
C ARG A 511 29.30 0.93 18.68
N PHE A 512 29.90 0.72 17.51
CA PHE A 512 29.61 1.45 16.27
C PHE A 512 29.87 2.97 16.34
N CYS A 513 30.76 3.43 17.24
CA CYS A 513 31.18 4.82 17.33
C CYS A 513 32.61 5.03 16.78
N GLN A 514 32.73 5.15 15.46
CA GLN A 514 34.02 5.46 14.80
C GLN A 514 34.14 6.95 14.44
N VAL A 515 33.01 7.60 14.20
CA VAL A 515 32.92 9.03 13.90
C VAL A 515 31.82 9.64 14.76
N ARG A 516 32.14 10.74 15.45
CA ARG A 516 31.15 11.60 16.09
C ARG A 516 30.57 12.54 15.03
N ASP A 517 29.28 12.38 14.74
CA ASP A 517 28.56 13.13 13.72
C ASP A 517 27.40 13.89 14.36
N MET A 518 27.61 15.20 14.52
CA MET A 518 26.67 16.10 15.19
C MET A 518 25.80 16.88 14.19
N GLY A 519 25.96 16.66 12.87
CA GLY A 519 25.38 17.53 11.85
C GLY A 519 23.87 17.61 11.93
N LEU A 520 23.20 16.45 11.93
CA LEU A 520 21.73 16.39 12.00
C LEU A 520 21.22 16.84 13.37
N ARG A 521 21.88 16.42 14.47
CA ARG A 521 21.54 16.87 15.82
C ARG A 521 21.53 18.40 15.94
N ASN A 522 22.60 19.06 15.49
CA ASN A 522 22.75 20.50 15.60
C ASN A 522 21.67 21.24 14.79
N MET A 523 21.33 20.72 13.61
CA MET A 523 20.23 21.26 12.82
C MET A 523 18.89 21.09 13.54
N VAL A 524 18.59 19.89 14.05
CA VAL A 524 17.34 19.62 14.77
C VAL A 524 17.18 20.52 15.99
N MET A 525 18.22 20.64 16.81
CA MET A 525 18.21 21.49 18.00
C MET A 525 17.99 22.96 17.65
N ARG A 526 18.49 23.43 16.50
CA ARG A 526 18.29 24.81 16.04
C ARG A 526 16.88 25.06 15.51
N GLU A 527 16.35 24.13 14.72
CA GLU A 527 15.14 24.35 13.93
C GLU A 527 13.84 23.89 14.64
N PHE A 528 13.92 22.92 15.54
CA PHE A 528 12.73 22.28 16.13
C PHE A 528 12.59 22.49 17.64
N LEU A 529 13.66 22.88 18.35
CA LEU A 529 13.57 23.08 19.79
C LEU A 529 12.70 24.31 20.08
N ASP A 530 11.58 24.10 20.76
CA ASP A 530 10.72 25.20 21.16
C ASP A 530 11.39 25.97 22.32
N ARG A 531 11.68 27.25 22.08
CA ARG A 531 12.42 28.10 23.05
C ARG A 531 11.67 28.35 24.37
N ARG A 532 10.36 28.13 24.42
CA ARG A 532 9.55 28.40 25.62
C ARG A 532 9.45 27.18 26.53
N THR A 533 9.46 26.00 25.93
CA THR A 533 9.21 24.73 26.60
C THR A 533 10.46 23.88 26.70
N SER A 534 11.48 24.18 25.90
CA SER A 534 12.71 23.40 25.75
C SER A 534 12.44 21.95 25.31
N PHE A 535 11.31 21.70 24.65
CA PHE A 535 10.93 20.40 24.10
C PHE A 535 10.86 20.42 22.58
N LEU A 536 11.13 19.28 21.98
CA LEU A 536 10.93 19.01 20.56
C LEU A 536 9.46 18.60 20.32
N PRO A 537 8.89 18.88 19.13
CA PRO A 537 7.46 18.71 18.87
C PRO A 537 6.98 17.25 18.90
N TRP A 538 7.90 16.30 18.74
CA TRP A 538 7.60 14.88 18.86
C TRP A 538 7.58 14.36 20.30
N GLN A 539 8.14 15.10 21.27
CA GLN A 539 8.17 14.67 22.67
C GLN A 539 6.76 14.63 23.30
N PRO A 540 6.46 13.64 24.15
CA PRO A 540 5.16 13.58 24.86
C PRO A 540 4.83 14.84 25.68
N GLU A 541 5.85 15.42 26.33
CA GLU A 541 5.71 16.61 27.18
C GLU A 541 5.20 17.83 26.40
N PHE A 542 5.66 17.97 25.14
CA PHE A 542 5.21 19.04 24.25
C PHE A 542 3.71 18.96 23.95
N GLU A 543 3.19 17.75 23.71
CA GLU A 543 1.75 17.54 23.45
C GLU A 543 0.89 17.90 24.65
N HIS A 544 1.32 17.48 25.85
CA HIS A 544 0.55 17.71 27.08
C HIS A 544 0.35 19.21 27.33
N GLN A 545 1.38 20.02 27.10
CA GLN A 545 1.29 21.46 27.25
C GLN A 545 0.42 22.11 26.17
N PHE A 546 0.51 21.65 24.92
CA PHE A 546 -0.33 22.16 23.83
C PHE A 546 -1.82 21.83 24.07
N ARG A 547 -2.13 20.60 24.51
CA ARG A 547 -3.49 20.18 24.88
C ARG A 547 -4.04 20.97 26.07
N ARG A 548 -3.23 21.25 27.09
CA ARG A 548 -3.62 22.12 28.23
C ARG A 548 -3.93 23.54 27.78
N LYS A 549 -3.12 24.12 26.88
CA LYS A 549 -3.37 25.46 26.32
C LYS A 549 -4.65 25.52 25.48
N ARG A 550 -4.92 24.53 24.61
CA ARG A 550 -6.18 24.44 23.87
C ARG A 550 -7.39 24.34 24.80
N ARG A 551 -7.34 23.47 25.82
CA ARG A 551 -8.41 23.36 26.82
C ARG A 551 -8.65 24.65 27.60
N ARG A 552 -7.60 25.42 27.91
CA ARG A 552 -7.72 26.74 28.56
C ARG A 552 -8.31 27.80 27.63
N LYS A 553 -7.99 27.80 26.33
CA LYS A 553 -8.60 28.71 25.35
C LYS A 553 -10.09 28.44 25.11
N VAL A 554 -10.51 27.17 25.16
CA VAL A 554 -11.93 26.77 25.03
C VAL A 554 -12.75 27.08 26.29
N ARG A 555 -12.09 27.26 27.45
CA ARG A 555 -12.75 27.54 28.74
C ARG A 555 -12.76 29.02 29.15
N LYS A 556 -12.29 29.95 28.31
CA LYS A 556 -12.50 31.38 28.57
C LYS A 556 -13.91 31.74 28.07
N PRO A 557 -14.84 32.19 28.93
CA PRO A 557 -16.06 32.85 28.47
C PRO A 557 -15.68 34.10 27.68
N ILE A 558 -16.47 34.42 26.65
CA ILE A 558 -16.34 35.64 25.85
C ILE A 558 -16.59 36.86 26.74
#